data_AF-A0A7G6YU55-F1
#
_entry.id   AF-A0A7G6YU55-F1
#
_cell.length_a   1.000
_cell.length_b   1.000
_cell.length_c   1.000
_cell.angle_alpha   90.00
_cell.angle_beta   90.00
_cell.angle_gamma   90.00
#
_symmetry.space_group_name_H-M   'P 1'
#
loop_
_entity.id
_entity.type
_entity.pdbx_description
1 polymer ?
#
loop_
_entity_poly.entity_id
_entity_poly.type
_entity_poly.pdbx_seq_one_letter_code
_entity_poly.pdbx_strand_id
1 'polypeptide(L)' 'MHSGTFNPKFAANEQTPEQRQHIVEQALAISRSQDREPSAEAHAQYARYVQGELTMEEVVAEIMQGKILRAASGFAQTGR' A
#
# COMPACT_ATOMS: atom_id res chain seq x y z
N MET A 1 16.54 18.45 19.06
CA MET A 1 17.05 17.10 18.72
C MET A 1 15.88 16.14 18.85
N HIS A 2 15.20 15.82 17.75
CA HIS A 2 14.12 14.84 17.81
C HIS A 2 14.76 13.46 17.76
N SER A 3 14.91 12.81 18.91
CA SER A 3 15.09 11.35 18.94
C SER A 3 13.79 10.74 18.45
N GLY A 4 13.64 10.67 17.12
CA GLY A 4 12.61 9.84 16.50
C GLY A 4 12.93 8.41 16.91
N THR A 5 12.06 7.81 17.71
CA THR A 5 12.19 6.44 18.17
C THR A 5 12.33 5.53 16.95
N PHE A 6 13.50 4.92 16.80
CA PHE A 6 13.74 3.93 15.75
C PHE A 6 12.69 2.83 15.88
N ASN A 7 11.89 2.64 14.83
CA ASN A 7 10.89 1.60 14.77
C ASN A 7 11.43 0.48 13.87
N PRO A 8 11.75 -0.71 14.43
CA PRO A 8 12.30 -1.82 13.66
C PRO A 8 11.30 -2.41 12.65
N LYS A 9 10.01 -2.06 12.74
CA LYS A 9 8.99 -2.43 11.75
C LYS A 9 9.21 -1.74 10.39
N PHE A 10 9.94 -0.62 10.37
CA PHE A 10 10.09 0.25 9.21
C PHE A 10 11.55 0.37 8.79
N ALA A 11 11.84 0.51 7.49
CA ALA A 11 13.18 0.80 7.02
C ALA A 11 13.63 2.20 7.46
N ALA A 12 14.93 2.49 7.32
CA ALA A 12 15.51 3.77 7.74
C ALA A 12 14.88 5.01 7.05
N ASN A 13 14.34 4.81 5.84
CA ASN A 13 13.62 5.82 5.06
C ASN A 13 12.09 5.78 5.27
N GLU A 14 11.59 5.10 6.30
CA GLU A 14 10.16 4.90 6.59
C GLU A 14 9.81 5.23 8.05
N GLN A 15 10.74 5.85 8.79
CA GLN A 15 10.63 6.05 10.24
C GLN A 15 9.54 7.05 10.61
N THR A 16 9.31 8.08 9.78
CA THR A 16 8.28 9.10 10.04
C THR A 16 7.10 8.99 9.07
N PRO A 17 5.91 9.49 9.45
CA PRO A 17 4.78 9.61 8.53
C PRO A 17 5.13 10.38 7.25
N GLU A 18 5.93 11.44 7.33
CA GLU A 18 6.32 12.22 6.14
C GLU A 18 7.20 11.41 5.18
N GLN A 19 8.13 10.62 5.72
CA GLN A 19 8.97 9.71 4.94
C GLN A 19 8.13 8.64 4.23
N ARG A 20 7.17 8.05 4.95
CA ARG A 20 6.22 7.07 4.38
C ARG A 20 5.33 7.71 3.31
N GLN A 21 4.84 8.92 3.54
CA GLN A 21 4.06 9.66 2.54
C GLN A 21 4.86 9.89 1.27
N HIS A 22 6.13 10.26 1.38
CA HIS A 22 6.99 10.47 0.22
C HIS A 22 7.16 9.19 -0.63
N ILE A 23 7.28 8.03 0.02
CA ILE A 23 7.34 6.73 -0.66
C ILE A 23 6.04 6.44 -1.42
N VAL A 24 4.88 6.70 -0.79
CA VAL A 24 3.56 6.56 -1.45
C VAL A 24 3.49 7.47 -2.68
N GLU A 25 3.89 8.73 -2.56
CA GLU A 25 3.88 9.68 -3.69
C GLU A 25 4.75 9.20 -4.86
N GLN A 26 5.94 8.64 -4.59
CA GLN A 26 6.79 8.05 -5.62
C GLN A 26 6.11 6.84 -6.29
N ALA A 27 5.50 5.94 -5.51
CA ALA A 27 4.78 4.78 -6.05
C ALA A 27 3.59 5.19 -6.94
N LEU A 28 2.86 6.24 -6.53
CA LEU A 28 1.77 6.81 -7.32
C LEU A 28 2.27 7.44 -8.62
N ALA A 29 3.38 8.18 -8.56
CA ALA A 29 4.00 8.78 -9.75
C ALA A 29 4.45 7.72 -10.76
N ILE A 30 5.06 6.62 -10.30
CA ILE A 30 5.45 5.48 -11.13
C ILE A 30 4.21 4.79 -11.73
N SER A 31 3.14 4.65 -10.96
CA SER A 31 1.91 4.01 -11.46
C SER A 31 1.27 4.85 -12.57
N ARG A 32 1.19 6.18 -12.36
CA ARG A 32 0.68 7.13 -13.36
C ARG A 32 1.53 7.17 -14.63
N SER A 33 2.85 7.08 -14.52
CA SER A 33 3.74 7.03 -15.69
C SER A 33 3.60 5.74 -16.52
N GLN A 34 2.91 4.74 -15.97
CA GLN A 34 2.56 3.49 -16.65
C GLN A 34 1.08 3.41 -17.05
N ASP A 35 0.35 4.53 -17.02
CA ASP A 35 -1.10 4.60 -17.25
C ASP A 35 -1.91 3.66 -16.34
N ARG A 36 -1.40 3.41 -15.13
CA ARG A 36 -2.06 2.59 -14.10
C ARG A 36 -2.48 3.47 -12.95
N GLU A 37 -3.79 3.64 -12.79
CA GLU A 37 -4.34 4.30 -11.61
C GLU A 37 -4.56 3.25 -10.49
N PRO A 38 -4.03 3.49 -9.28
CA PRO A 38 -4.32 2.63 -8.14
C PRO A 38 -5.81 2.66 -7.80
N SER A 39 -6.36 1.53 -7.35
CA SER A 39 -7.73 1.45 -6.89
C SER A 39 -7.95 2.26 -5.60
N ALA A 40 -9.20 2.62 -5.30
CA ALA A 40 -9.58 3.24 -4.03
C ALA A 40 -9.16 2.38 -2.81
N GLU A 41 -9.18 1.05 -2.95
CA GLU A 41 -8.68 0.13 -1.92
C GLU A 41 -7.18 0.31 -1.69
N ALA A 42 -6.36 0.40 -2.76
CA ALA A 42 -4.94 0.65 -2.64
C ALA A 42 -4.65 2.00 -1.95
N HIS A 43 -5.43 3.04 -2.27
CA HIS A 43 -5.34 4.33 -1.58
C HIS A 43 -5.63 4.24 -0.08
N ALA A 44 -6.62 3.45 0.34
CA ALA A 44 -6.91 3.22 1.75
C ALA A 44 -5.75 2.51 2.46
N GLN A 45 -5.12 1.52 1.81
CA GLN A 45 -3.97 0.81 2.38
C GLN A 45 -2.73 1.70 2.49
N TYR A 46 -2.48 2.57 1.51
CA TYR A 46 -1.41 3.56 1.62
C TYR A 46 -1.62 4.54 2.78
N ALA A 47 -2.86 4.94 3.06
CA ALA A 47 -3.15 5.80 4.21
C ALA A 47 -2.80 5.10 5.55
N ARG A 48 -3.16 3.82 5.70
CA ARG A 48 -2.81 3.01 6.88
C ARG A 48 -1.30 2.83 7.05
N TYR A 49 -0.59 2.65 5.94
CA TYR A 49 0.88 2.64 5.92
C TYR A 49 1.47 3.98 6.38
N VAL A 50 0.98 5.13 5.89
CA VAL A 50 1.46 6.45 6.32
C VAL A 50 1.25 6.66 7.82
N GLN A 51 0.11 6.22 8.38
CA GLN A 51 -0.15 6.26 9.82
C GLN A 51 0.71 5.28 10.63
N GLY A 52 1.43 4.37 9.97
CA GLY A 52 2.28 3.37 10.62
C GLY A 52 1.52 2.14 11.12
N GLU A 53 0.25 1.97 10.71
CA GLU A 53 -0.54 0.79 11.04
C GLU A 53 -0.02 -0.45 10.28
N LEU A 54 0.37 -0.25 9.01
CA LEU A 54 0.89 -1.29 8.11
C LEU A 54 2.33 -1.01 7.67
N THR A 55 3.10 -2.05 7.37
CA THR A 55 4.30 -1.96 6.51
C THR A 55 3.93 -1.94 5.04
N MET A 56 4.86 -1.55 4.18
CA MET A 56 4.67 -1.66 2.73
C MET A 56 4.49 -3.12 2.29
N GLU A 57 5.16 -4.07 2.94
CA GLU A 57 4.94 -5.51 2.70
C GLU A 57 3.50 -5.93 3.01
N GLU A 58 2.95 -5.48 4.13
CA GLU A 58 1.55 -5.74 4.51
C GLU A 58 0.57 -5.12 3.50
N VAL A 59 0.84 -3.89 3.04
CA VAL A 59 0.05 -3.24 1.97
C VAL A 59 0.03 -4.07 0.69
N VAL A 60 1.19 -4.55 0.24
CA VAL A 60 1.28 -5.38 -0.97
C VAL A 60 0.53 -6.70 -0.78
N ALA A 61 0.66 -7.32 0.40
CA ALA A 61 -0.04 -8.56 0.72
C ALA A 61 -1.57 -8.37 0.70
N GLU A 62 -2.10 -7.33 1.33
CA GLU A 62 -3.54 -7.04 1.35
C GLU A 62 -4.07 -6.75 -0.06
N ILE A 63 -3.36 -5.96 -0.88
CA ILE A 63 -3.76 -5.69 -2.27
C ILE A 63 -3.75 -6.96 -3.12
N MET A 64 -2.73 -7.83 -2.96
CA MET A 64 -2.69 -9.11 -3.69
C MET A 64 -3.81 -10.04 -3.24
N GLN A 65 -4.11 -10.10 -1.94
CA GLN A 65 -5.18 -10.93 -1.40
C GLN A 65 -6.57 -10.46 -1.88
N GLY A 66 -6.81 -9.14 -1.91
CA GLY A 66 -8.03 -8.55 -2.48
C GLY A 66 -8.21 -8.90 -3.97
N LYS A 67 -7.12 -8.88 -4.74
CA LYS A 67 -7.12 -9.33 -6.15
C LYS A 67 -7.46 -10.81 -6.29
N ILE A 68 -6.90 -11.67 -5.44
CA ILE A 68 -7.18 -13.12 -5.44
C ILE A 68 -8.65 -13.38 -5.12
N LEU A 69 -9.19 -12.72 -4.09
CA LEU A 69 -10.60 -12.88 -3.71
C LEU A 69 -11.54 -12.44 -4.83
N ARG A 70 -11.26 -11.30 -5.48
CA ARG A 70 -12.05 -10.82 -6.63
C ARG A 70 -11.98 -11.76 -7.83
N ALA A 71 -10.80 -12.31 -8.12
CA ALA A 71 -10.65 -13.30 -9.19
C ALA A 71 -11.50 -14.55 -8.90
N ALA A 72 -11.44 -15.07 -7.66
CA ALA A 72 -12.26 -16.21 -7.24
C ALA A 72 -13.77 -15.94 -7.32
N SER A 73 -14.22 -14.72 -6.97
CA SER A 73 -15.63 -14.32 -7.10
C SER A 73 -16.08 -14.17 -8.56
N GLY A 74 -15.19 -13.80 -9.48
CA GLY A 74 -15.49 -13.71 -10.91
C GLY A 74 -15.74 -15.07 -11.58
N PHE A 75 -15.06 -16.13 -11.10
CA PHE A 75 -15.30 -17.49 -11.61
C PHE A 75 -16.65 -18.09 -11.19
N ALA A 76 -17.26 -17.59 -10.11
CA ALA A 76 -18.54 -18.10 -9.62
C ALA A 76 -19.78 -17.59 -10.39
N GLN A 77 -19.62 -16.63 -11.32
CA GLN A 77 -20.76 -15.98 -12.00
C GLN A 77 -20.93 -16.37 -13.49
N THR A 78 -20.12 -17.27 -14.02
CA THR A 78 -20.22 -17.73 -15.42
C THR A 78 -20.73 -19.18 -15.50
N GLY A 79 -21.82 -19.44 -14.80
CA GLY A 79 -22.50 -20.74 -14.78
C GLY A 79 -24.02 -20.55 -14.78
N ARG A 80 -24.56 -20.04 -15.89
CA ARG A 80 -25.96 -20.23 -16.28
C ARG A 80 -26.05 -20.42 -17.78
#